data_AF-A0A497BRQ8-F1
#
_entry.id   AF-A0A497BRQ8-F1
#
_cell.length_a   1.000
_cell.length_b   1.000
_cell.length_c   1.000
_cell.angle_alpha   90.00
_cell.angle_beta   90.00
_cell.angle_gamma   90.00
#
_symmetry.space_group_name_H-M   'P 1'
#
loop_
_entity.id
_entity.type
_entity.pdbx_description
1 polymer ?
#
loop_
_entity_poly.entity_id
_entity_poly.type
_entity_poly.pdbx_seq_one_letter_code
_entity_poly.pdbx_strand_id
1 'polypeptide(L)'
;MVHYGELASVAGLNLSSGHGRREMGRMLAKLCEGEVREGRPMLGSVVVRKDRGIPGGGYFREAQRLRGVSMCTDAQRRAFWAQEVERVYQYWSEH
;
A
#
# COMPACT_ATOMS: atom_id res chain seq x y z
N MET A 1 7.56 6.52 6.75
CA MET A 1 6.89 6.30 5.45
C MET A 1 7.94 6.16 4.37
N VAL A 2 7.71 5.31 3.37
CA VAL A 2 8.64 5.05 2.26
C VAL A 2 7.99 5.51 0.96
N HIS A 3 8.75 6.13 0.06
CA HIS A 3 8.23 6.52 -1.24
C HIS A 3 8.37 5.40 -2.27
N TYR A 4 7.44 5.33 -3.22
CA TYR A 4 7.53 4.37 -4.33
C TYR A 4 8.88 4.40 -5.07
N GLY A 5 9.48 5.58 -5.22
CA GLY A 5 10.80 5.73 -5.85
C GLY A 5 11.92 5.06 -5.06
N GLU A 6 11.91 5.18 -3.74
CA GLU A 6 12.90 4.53 -2.86
C GLU A 6 12.75 3.01 -2.91
N LEU A 7 11.51 2.52 -2.81
CA LEU A 7 11.22 1.09 -2.91
C LEU A 7 11.60 0.52 -4.29
N ALA A 8 11.39 1.29 -5.35
CA ALA A 8 11.75 0.86 -6.70
C ALA A 8 13.26 0.76 -6.90
N SER A 9 14.04 1.70 -6.34
CA SER A 9 15.49 1.63 -6.36
C SER A 9 16.01 0.36 -5.69
N VAL A 10 15.43 -0.02 -4.54
CA VAL A 10 15.78 -1.26 -3.83
C VAL A 10 15.37 -2.51 -4.62
N ALA A 11 14.21 -2.46 -5.28
CA ALA A 11 13.70 -3.57 -6.08
C ALA A 11 14.32 -3.67 -7.50
N GLY A 12 15.23 -2.76 -7.87
CA GLY A 12 15.79 -2.71 -9.23
C GLY A 12 14.77 -2.35 -10.32
N LEU A 13 13.68 -1.66 -9.96
CA LEU A 13 12.58 -1.33 -10.86
C LEU A 13 12.67 0.10 -11.40
N ASN A 14 12.42 0.26 -12.70
CA ASN A 14 12.29 1.57 -13.34
C ASN A 14 10.82 2.02 -13.41
N LEU A 15 10.41 2.92 -12.50
CA LEU A 15 9.04 3.47 -12.45
C LEU A 15 8.72 4.45 -13.58
N SER A 16 9.70 4.93 -14.34
CA SER A 16 9.43 5.73 -15.55
C SER A 16 8.84 4.86 -16.66
N SER A 17 9.09 3.55 -16.63
CA SER A 17 8.48 2.60 -17.55
C SER A 17 7.07 2.19 -17.12
N GLY A 18 6.19 1.92 -18.09
CA GLY A 18 4.89 1.32 -17.80
C GLY A 18 5.00 -0.08 -17.19
N HIS A 19 6.03 -0.85 -17.59
CA HIS A 19 6.30 -2.19 -17.07
C HIS A 19 6.66 -2.18 -15.59
N GLY A 20 7.66 -1.39 -15.19
CA GLY A 20 8.12 -1.31 -13.80
C GLY A 20 7.03 -0.81 -12.85
N ARG A 21 6.16 0.11 -13.29
CA ARG A 21 4.98 0.50 -12.49
C ARG A 21 4.00 -0.64 -12.25
N ARG A 22 3.73 -1.46 -13.27
CA ARG A 22 2.86 -2.64 -13.13
C ARG A 22 3.49 -3.71 -12.25
N GLU A 23 4.80 -3.91 -12.37
CA GLU A 23 5.53 -4.87 -11.56
C GLU A 23 5.57 -4.46 -10.08
N MET A 24 5.88 -3.20 -9.78
CA MET A 24 5.78 -2.64 -8.43
C MET A 24 4.38 -2.83 -7.84
N GLY A 25 3.33 -2.51 -8.63
CA GLY A 25 1.94 -2.73 -8.20
C GLY A 25 1.63 -4.19 -7.89
N ARG A 26 2.09 -5.13 -8.72
CA ARG A 26 1.89 -6.57 -8.51
C ARG A 26 2.64 -7.08 -7.28
N MET A 27 3.88 -6.62 -7.05
CA MET A 27 4.67 -6.98 -5.88
C MET A 27 3.98 -6.53 -4.59
N LEU A 28 3.55 -5.27 -4.53
CA LEU A 28 2.84 -4.74 -3.36
C LEU A 28 1.48 -5.40 -3.13
N ALA A 29 0.76 -5.74 -4.20
CA ALA A 29 -0.51 -6.47 -4.07
C ALA A 29 -0.29 -7.86 -3.46
N LYS A 30 0.69 -8.62 -3.95
CA LYS A 30 1.05 -9.93 -3.39
C LYS A 30 1.48 -9.85 -1.92
N LEU A 31 2.28 -8.83 -1.57
CA LEU A 31 2.68 -8.57 -0.20
C LEU A 31 1.45 -8.34 0.69
N CYS A 32 0.58 -7.41 0.31
CA CYS A 32 -0.63 -7.11 1.09
C CYS A 32 -1.56 -8.32 1.19
N GLU A 33 -1.71 -9.11 0.13
CA GLU A 33 -2.49 -10.35 0.17
C GLU A 33 -1.89 -11.37 1.15
N GLY A 34 -0.56 -11.45 1.23
CA GLY A 34 0.17 -12.18 2.27
C GLY A 34 -0.24 -11.75 3.67
N GLU A 35 -0.06 -10.46 3.97
CA GLU A 35 -0.38 -9.89 5.27
C GLU A 35 -1.84 -10.12 5.65
N VAL A 36 -2.79 -9.81 4.76
CA VAL A 36 -4.22 -9.95 5.04
C VAL A 36 -4.59 -11.41 5.33
N ARG A 37 -4.02 -12.37 4.59
CA ARG A 37 -4.27 -13.80 4.81
C ARG A 37 -3.80 -14.28 6.18
N GLU A 38 -2.74 -13.68 6.69
CA GLU A 38 -2.18 -13.95 8.03
C GLU A 38 -2.88 -13.12 9.13
N GLY A 39 -3.94 -12.39 8.80
CA GLY A 39 -4.66 -11.53 9.74
C GLY A 39 -3.92 -10.22 10.06
N ARG A 40 -2.85 -9.90 9.33
CA ARG A 40 -2.00 -8.72 9.54
C ARG A 40 -2.51 -7.49 8.79
N PRO A 41 -2.10 -6.28 9.21
CA PRO A 41 -2.38 -5.05 8.47
C PRO A 41 -1.60 -4.98 7.15
N MET A 42 -2.16 -4.30 6.15
CA MET A 42 -1.53 -4.20 4.83
C MET A 42 -0.24 -3.37 4.90
N LEU A 43 0.92 -4.03 4.84
CA LEU A 43 2.23 -3.34 4.90
C LEU A 43 2.43 -2.30 3.78
N GLY A 44 1.75 -2.47 2.64
CA GLY A 44 1.71 -1.47 1.57
C GLY A 44 1.16 -0.10 1.99
N SER A 45 0.53 0.02 3.16
CA SER A 45 0.03 1.29 3.73
C SER A 45 1.14 2.32 3.95
N VAL A 46 2.38 1.88 4.16
CA VAL A 46 3.52 2.77 4.41
C VAL A 46 4.20 3.26 3.13
N VAL A 47 3.79 2.75 1.97
CA VAL A 47 4.34 3.10 0.66
C VAL A 47 3.46 4.17 0.02
N VAL A 48 3.98 5.40 -0.03
CA VAL A 48 3.21 6.58 -0.43
C VAL A 48 3.79 7.27 -1.66
N ARG A 49 2.93 7.99 -2.37
CA ARG A 49 3.37 8.86 -3.46
C ARG A 49 4.07 10.09 -2.90
N LYS A 50 5.18 10.50 -3.54
CA LYS A 50 5.95 11.69 -3.15
C LYS A 50 5.13 12.99 -3.26
N ASP A 51 4.23 13.08 -4.24
CA ASP A 51 3.46 14.30 -4.53
C ASP A 51 2.20 14.46 -3.66
N ARG A 52 1.61 13.37 -3.17
CA ARG A 52 0.34 13.41 -2.41
C ARG A 52 0.45 12.96 -0.95
N GLY A 53 1.55 12.31 -0.57
CA GLY A 53 1.75 11.77 0.77
C GLY A 53 0.82 10.60 1.13
N ILE A 54 0.06 10.05 0.18
CA ILE A 54 -0.83 8.90 0.37
C ILE A 54 -0.54 7.81 -0.68
N PRO A 55 -0.99 6.56 -0.47
CA PRO A 55 -0.85 5.49 -1.46
C PRO A 55 -1.54 5.79 -2.79
N GLY A 56 -1.13 5.07 -3.85
CA GLY A 56 -1.77 5.17 -5.16
C GLY A 56 -3.13 4.50 -5.23
N GLY A 57 -3.92 4.79 -6.28
CA GLY A 57 -5.25 4.17 -6.48
C GLY A 57 -5.23 2.63 -6.56
N GLY A 58 -4.10 2.03 -6.96
CA GLY A 58 -3.92 0.58 -6.95
C GLY A 58 -4.00 -0.02 -5.54
N TYR A 59 -3.41 0.66 -4.55
CA TYR A 59 -3.50 0.25 -3.14
C TYR A 59 -4.94 0.25 -2.64
N PHE A 60 -5.70 1.33 -2.91
CA PHE A 60 -7.09 1.41 -2.47
C PHE A 60 -7.98 0.35 -3.11
N ARG A 61 -7.82 0.10 -4.42
CA ARG A 61 -8.55 -1.00 -5.09
C ARG A 61 -8.24 -2.35 -4.45
N GLU A 62 -6.97 -2.59 -4.13
CA GLU A 62 -6.54 -3.83 -3.49
C GLU A 62 -7.10 -3.97 -2.07
N ALA A 63 -7.10 -2.87 -1.30
CA ALA A 63 -7.70 -2.84 0.03
C ALA A 63 -9.21 -3.11 -0.01
N GLN A 64 -9.94 -2.53 -0.97
CA GLN A 64 -11.37 -2.83 -1.16
C GLN A 64 -11.59 -4.31 -1.46
N ARG A 65 -10.75 -4.89 -2.33
CA ARG A 65 -10.81 -6.33 -2.70
C ARG A 65 -10.52 -7.23 -1.50
N LEU A 66 -9.46 -6.96 -0.76
CA LEU A 66 -8.97 -7.82 0.33
C LEU A 66 -9.80 -7.69 1.61
N ARG A 67 -10.33 -6.51 1.91
CA ARG A 67 -11.09 -6.24 3.15
C ARG A 67 -12.60 -6.24 2.95
N GLY A 68 -13.09 -6.31 1.71
CA GLY A 68 -14.53 -6.23 1.41
C GLY A 68 -15.16 -4.88 1.76
N VAL A 69 -14.37 -3.79 1.74
CA VAL A 69 -14.82 -2.44 2.12
C VAL A 69 -15.08 -1.57 0.88
N SER A 70 -15.99 -0.61 1.00
CA SER A 70 -16.23 0.40 -0.04
C SER A 70 -15.61 1.75 0.32
N MET A 71 -14.81 2.31 -0.60
CA MET A 71 -14.13 3.60 -0.44
C MET A 71 -14.38 4.47 -1.68
N CYS A 72 -15.60 5.01 -1.76
CA CYS A 72 -16.08 5.82 -2.88
C CYS A 72 -15.58 7.27 -2.84
N THR A 73 -15.30 7.80 -1.65
CA THR A 73 -14.82 9.18 -1.47
C THR A 73 -13.36 9.23 -1.04
N ASP A 74 -12.69 10.35 -1.34
CA ASP A 74 -11.33 10.57 -0.86
C ASP A 74 -11.26 10.66 0.68
N ALA A 75 -12.32 11.12 1.34
CA ALA A 75 -12.42 11.11 2.80
C ALA A 75 -12.42 9.68 3.35
N GLN A 76 -13.20 8.77 2.76
CA GLN A 76 -13.21 7.36 3.14
C GLN A 76 -11.85 6.69 2.93
N ARG A 77 -11.19 6.97 1.79
CA ARG A 77 -9.84 6.48 1.51
C ARG A 77 -8.82 6.95 2.55
N ARG A 78 -8.87 8.24 2.92
CA ARG A 78 -7.98 8.80 3.94
C ARG A 78 -8.24 8.21 5.32
N ALA A 79 -9.50 8.06 5.72
CA ALA A 79 -9.87 7.48 7.00
C ALA A 79 -9.42 6.02 7.10
N PHE A 80 -9.68 5.21 6.07
CA PHE A 80 -9.21 3.82 6.00
C PHE A 80 -7.68 3.75 6.06
N TRP A 81 -6.98 4.56 5.25
CA TRP A 81 -5.52 4.54 5.22
C TRP A 81 -4.90 4.95 6.55
N ALA A 82 -5.44 5.97 7.22
CA ALA A 82 -4.96 6.38 8.55
C ALA A 82 -5.07 5.24 9.57
N GLN A 83 -6.21 4.55 9.61
CA GLN A 83 -6.41 3.39 10.48
C GLN A 83 -5.47 2.23 10.13
N GLU A 84 -5.27 1.94 8.84
CA GLU A 84 -4.40 0.83 8.43
C GLU A 84 -2.92 1.14 8.75
N VAL A 85 -2.49 2.40 8.60
CA VAL A 85 -1.15 2.85 9.02
C VAL A 85 -0.93 2.67 10.51
N GLU A 86 -1.91 3.08 11.34
CA GLU A 86 -1.84 2.89 12.78
C GLU A 86 -1.71 1.40 13.15
N ARG A 87 -2.51 0.53 12.52
CA ARG A 87 -2.41 -0.92 12.72
C ARG A 87 -1.05 -1.47 12.31
N VAL A 88 -0.47 -1.00 11.19
CA VAL A 88 0.88 -1.40 10.77
C VAL A 88 1.89 -1.02 11.86
N TYR A 89 1.87 0.22 12.35
CA TYR A 89 2.82 0.63 13.39
C TYR A 89 2.64 -0.17 14.68
N GLN A 90 1.40 -0.35 15.14
CA GLN A 90 1.11 -1.16 16.33
C GLN A 90 1.66 -2.59 16.18
N TYR A 91 1.33 -3.26 15.08
CA TYR A 91 1.74 -4.65 14.84
C TYR A 91 3.27 -4.81 14.85
N TRP A 92 3.99 -3.97 14.10
CA TRP A 92 5.45 -4.08 13.94
C TRP A 92 6.25 -3.37 15.05
N SER A 93 5.61 -2.65 15.98
CA SER A 93 6.28 -2.17 17.21
C SER A 93 6.29 -3.22 18.32
N GLU A 94 5.41 -4.21 18.23
CA GLU A 94 5.22 -5.26 19.25
C GLU A 94 5.87 -6.59 18.86
N HIS A 95 6.37 -6.73 17.64
CA HIS A 95 6.99 -7.93 17.07
C HIS A 95 8.38 -7.61 16.49
#